data_AF-A0A8D8BV90-F1
#
_entry.id   AF-A0A8D8BV90-F1
#
_cell.length_a   1.000
_cell.length_b   1.000
_cell.length_c   1.000
_cell.angle_alpha   90.00
_cell.angle_beta   90.00
_cell.angle_gamma   90.00
#
_symmetry.space_group_name_H-M   'P 1'
#
loop_
_entity.id
_entity.type
_entity.pdbx_description
1 polymer ?
#
loop_
_entity_poly.entity_id
_entity_poly.type
_entity_poly.pdbx_seq_one_letter_code
_entity_poly.pdbx_strand_id
1 'polypeptide(L)'
;MRMNSSILRCSMEIRHVDIDEDNSIFTVSGWLKMNWQDLRLKWEPSDYGGLRSFYIPSYYLWDPEVNMHSITLETAGSRYAGISDVRVESSGMLHCTVRLSQKIFCEMNFQRWPFDTQFCNVLLGKSVSMHEDRALK
;
A
#
# COMPACT_ATOMS: atom_id res chain seq x y z
N MET A 1 -5.77 22.31 -3.28
CA MET A 1 -5.62 22.60 -1.83
C MET A 1 -4.56 21.65 -1.27
N ARG A 2 -3.36 22.14 -0.97
CA ARG A 2 -2.30 21.34 -0.34
C ARG A 2 -2.62 21.20 1.15
N MET A 3 -2.86 19.98 1.62
CA MET A 3 -2.97 19.70 3.05
C MET A 3 -1.56 19.64 3.66
N ASN A 4 -1.38 20.27 4.82
CA ASN A 4 -0.21 20.07 5.68
C ASN A 4 0.02 18.56 5.87
N SER A 5 1.27 18.13 5.84
CA SER A 5 1.69 16.73 5.76
C SER A 5 1.00 15.82 6.79
N SER A 6 -0.09 15.14 6.39
CA SER A 6 -0.62 14.00 7.14
C SER A 6 0.38 12.85 7.01
N ILE A 7 0.94 12.40 8.14
CA ILE A 7 1.82 11.23 8.17
C ILE A 7 0.98 10.02 7.78
N LEU A 8 1.37 9.36 6.69
CA LEU A 8 0.77 8.11 6.25
C LEU A 8 1.58 6.95 6.82
N ARG A 9 0.93 6.12 7.63
CA ARG A 9 1.52 4.89 8.17
C ARG A 9 1.07 3.71 7.35
N CYS A 10 2.00 3.10 6.63
CA CYS A 10 1.76 1.90 5.85
C CYS A 10 2.35 0.68 6.58
N SER A 11 1.61 -0.42 6.63
CA SER A 11 2.12 -1.72 7.06
C SER A 11 1.60 -2.82 6.15
N MET A 12 2.48 -3.76 5.80
CA MET A 12 2.13 -4.89 4.95
C MET A 12 2.04 -6.16 5.79
N GLU A 13 0.93 -6.87 5.65
CA GLU A 13 0.71 -8.19 6.24
C GLU A 13 0.78 -9.24 5.13
N ILE A 14 1.89 -9.98 5.09
CA ILE A 14 2.14 -11.02 4.09
C ILE A 14 1.28 -12.24 4.42
N ARG A 15 0.58 -12.77 3.40
CA ARG A 15 -0.27 -13.96 3.51
C ARG A 15 0.23 -15.12 2.68
N HIS A 16 0.84 -14.83 1.53
CA HIS A 16 1.35 -15.84 0.63
C HIS A 16 2.54 -15.29 -0.14
N VAL A 17 3.51 -16.16 -0.39
CA VAL A 17 4.72 -15.89 -1.14
C VAL A 17 4.90 -17.03 -2.12
N ASP A 18 5.19 -16.68 -3.36
CA ASP A 18 5.40 -17.60 -4.46
C ASP A 18 6.63 -17.17 -5.26
N ILE A 19 7.39 -18.14 -5.76
CA ILE A 19 8.65 -17.95 -6.45
C ILE A 19 8.56 -18.70 -7.77
N ASP A 20 8.81 -17.99 -8.86
CA ASP A 20 8.95 -18.53 -10.20
C ASP A 20 10.42 -18.35 -10.59
N GLU A 21 11.19 -19.43 -10.42
CA GLU A 21 12.63 -19.45 -10.63
C GLU A 21 13.00 -19.23 -12.10
N ASP A 22 12.24 -19.84 -13.01
CA ASP A 22 12.46 -19.79 -14.45
C ASP A 22 12.35 -18.35 -14.97
N ASN A 23 11.39 -17.58 -14.45
CA ASN A 23 11.18 -16.19 -14.85
C ASN A 23 11.83 -15.17 -13.91
N SER A 24 12.48 -15.61 -12.83
CA SER A 24 13.03 -14.73 -11.80
C SER A 24 11.98 -13.78 -11.20
N ILE A 25 10.78 -14.32 -10.95
CA ILE A 25 9.65 -13.57 -10.40
C ILE A 25 9.39 -14.00 -8.96
N PHE A 26 9.39 -13.02 -8.07
CA PHE A 26 8.94 -13.15 -6.70
C PHE A 26 7.54 -12.54 -6.57
N THR A 27 6.56 -13.33 -6.17
CA THR A 27 5.19 -12.87 -5.96
C THR A 27 4.89 -12.77 -4.47
N VAL A 28 4.51 -11.57 -4.01
CA VAL A 28 4.06 -11.35 -2.63
C VAL A 28 2.59 -10.98 -2.62
N SER A 29 1.81 -11.70 -1.82
CA SER A 29 0.37 -11.49 -1.67
C SER A 29 -0.01 -11.30 -0.21
N GLY A 30 -0.89 -10.34 0.06
CA GLY A 30 -1.26 -9.98 1.42
C GLY A 30 -2.20 -8.79 1.50
N TRP A 31 -2.14 -8.11 2.65
CA TRP A 31 -2.92 -6.92 2.95
C TRP A 31 -1.99 -5.74 3.17
N LEU A 32 -2.25 -4.62 2.50
CA LEU A 32 -1.61 -3.35 2.81
C LEU A 32 -2.58 -2.54 3.68
N LYS A 33 -2.16 -2.23 4.90
CA LYS A 33 -2.89 -1.39 5.85
C LYS A 33 -2.31 0.01 5.81
N MET A 34 -3.17 0.99 5.61
CA MET A 34 -2.83 2.40 5.52
C MET A 34 -3.63 3.16 6.58
N ASN A 35 -2.92 3.92 7.40
CA ASN A 35 -3.52 4.74 8.44
C ASN A 35 -3.03 6.18 8.33
N TRP A 36 -3.97 7.12 8.32
CA TRP A 36 -3.67 8.55 8.33
C TRP A 36 -4.73 9.29 9.14
N GLN A 37 -4.39 10.51 9.55
CA GLN A 37 -5.33 11.37 10.26
C GLN A 37 -5.78 12.52 9.37
N ASP A 38 -7.09 12.75 9.32
CA ASP A 38 -7.72 13.94 8.74
C ASP A 38 -8.56 14.64 9.81
N LEU A 39 -8.05 15.77 10.31
CA LEU A 39 -8.70 16.53 11.37
C LEU A 39 -10.04 17.14 10.94
N ARG A 40 -10.32 17.25 9.63
CA ARG A 40 -11.62 17.72 9.11
C ARG A 40 -12.73 16.71 9.35
N LEU A 41 -12.36 15.45 9.59
CA LEU A 41 -13.28 14.34 9.88
C LEU A 41 -13.32 14.03 11.38
N LYS A 42 -12.85 14.92 12.25
CA LYS A 42 -13.00 14.77 13.70
C LYS A 42 -14.40 15.22 14.13
N TRP A 43 -15.06 14.46 14.98
CA TRP A 43 -16.31 14.86 15.64
C TRP A 43 -16.34 14.39 17.09
N GLU A 44 -17.16 15.05 17.93
CA GLU A 44 -17.44 14.57 19.28
C GLU A 44 -18.61 13.58 19.24
N PRO A 45 -18.47 12.33 19.73
CA PRO A 45 -19.54 11.33 19.68
C PRO A 45 -20.84 11.78 20.35
N SER A 46 -20.78 12.66 21.35
CA SER A 46 -21.96 13.22 22.04
C SER A 46 -22.92 13.92 21.08
N ASP A 47 -22.39 14.56 20.04
CA ASP A 47 -23.17 15.38 19.11
C ASP A 47 -23.88 14.52 18.05
N TYR A 48 -23.47 13.25 17.94
CA TYR A 48 -23.93 12.29 16.92
C TYR A 48 -24.44 10.99 17.56
N GLY A 49 -25.14 11.08 18.69
CA GLY A 49 -25.81 9.93 19.32
C GLY A 49 -24.87 8.81 19.78
N GLY A 50 -23.62 9.15 20.11
CA GLY A 50 -22.59 8.20 20.53
C GLY A 50 -21.83 7.52 19.38
N LEU A 51 -21.99 7.97 18.13
CA LEU A 51 -21.28 7.41 16.98
C LEU A 51 -19.77 7.59 17.12
N ARG A 52 -19.01 6.49 17.18
CA ARG A 52 -17.54 6.51 17.34
C ARG A 52 -16.77 6.20 16.06
N SER A 53 -17.38 5.47 15.14
CA SER A 53 -16.79 5.18 13.84
C SER A 53 -17.84 4.80 12.83
N PHE A 54 -17.56 5.04 11.55
CA PHE A 54 -18.38 4.60 10.43
C PHE A 54 -17.48 4.18 9.26
N TYR A 55 -18.09 3.59 8.23
CA TYR A 55 -17.43 3.25 6.98
C TYR A 55 -17.86 4.23 5.89
N ILE A 56 -16.91 4.78 5.15
CA ILE A 56 -17.17 5.59 3.95
C ILE A 56 -16.41 4.96 2.77
N PRO A 57 -17.04 4.88 1.59
CA PRO A 57 -16.34 4.50 0.38
C PRO A 57 -15.17 5.45 0.08
N SER A 58 -14.02 4.90 -0.30
CA SER A 58 -12.80 5.69 -0.46
C SER A 58 -12.87 6.79 -1.52
N TYR A 59 -13.77 6.69 -2.50
CA TYR A 59 -13.95 7.71 -3.53
C TYR A 59 -14.47 9.06 -2.98
N TYR A 60 -15.03 9.08 -1.77
CA TYR A 60 -15.39 10.31 -1.07
C TYR A 60 -14.25 10.92 -0.24
N LEU A 61 -13.15 10.19 -0.08
CA LEU A 61 -12.03 10.58 0.76
C LEU A 61 -10.84 11.05 -0.09
N TRP A 62 -9.94 11.79 0.54
CA TRP A 62 -8.64 12.06 -0.07
C TRP A 62 -7.88 10.72 -0.21
N ASP A 63 -7.49 10.40 -1.44
CA ASP A 63 -6.72 9.21 -1.78
C ASP A 63 -5.22 9.45 -1.51
N PRO A 64 -4.60 8.76 -0.55
CA PRO A 64 -3.15 8.77 -0.44
C PRO A 64 -2.57 8.02 -1.65
N GLU A 65 -1.94 8.75 -2.57
CA GLU A 65 -1.26 8.23 -3.77
C GLU A 65 -0.05 7.30 -3.45
N VAL A 66 -0.25 6.25 -2.66
CA VAL A 66 0.72 5.18 -2.46
C VAL A 66 0.71 4.35 -3.72
N ASN A 67 1.88 3.99 -4.22
CA ASN A 67 1.99 3.06 -5.34
C ASN A 67 3.06 2.05 -5.00
N MET A 68 2.74 0.77 -5.19
CA MET A 68 3.71 -0.29 -5.06
C MET A 68 4.44 -0.38 -6.40
N HIS A 69 5.72 -0.03 -6.41
CA HIS A 69 6.51 -0.09 -7.61
C HIS A 69 6.98 -1.53 -7.82
N SER A 70 6.34 -2.20 -8.77
CA SER A 70 6.88 -3.42 -9.35
C SER A 70 7.84 -3.07 -10.49
N ILE A 71 8.95 -3.80 -10.58
CA ILE A 71 9.86 -3.75 -11.73
C ILE A 71 9.27 -4.52 -12.93
N THR A 72 8.25 -5.38 -12.72
CA THR A 72 7.51 -5.99 -13.83
C THR A 72 6.42 -5.04 -14.33
N LEU A 73 6.46 -4.76 -15.63
CA LEU A 73 5.62 -3.81 -16.38
C LEU A 73 4.10 -4.01 -16.19
N GLU A 74 3.66 -5.19 -15.73
CA GLU A 74 2.25 -5.57 -15.72
C GLU A 74 1.44 -4.99 -14.54
N THR A 75 2.10 -4.54 -13.46
CA THR A 75 1.37 -4.06 -12.26
C THR A 75 1.53 -2.57 -11.99
N ALA A 76 2.27 -1.84 -12.85
CA ALA A 76 2.54 -0.40 -12.75
C ALA A 76 1.29 0.51 -12.81
N GLY A 77 0.09 -0.08 -12.88
CA GLY A 77 -1.18 0.63 -12.90
C GLY A 77 -2.31 -0.06 -12.15
N SER A 78 -2.02 -1.06 -11.30
CA SER A 78 -3.09 -1.69 -10.50
C SER A 78 -3.49 -0.72 -9.37
N ARG A 79 -4.26 0.30 -9.75
CA ARG A 79 -5.00 1.18 -8.86
C ARG A 79 -5.95 0.29 -8.08
N TYR A 80 -5.49 -0.15 -6.92
CA TYR A 80 -6.28 -0.69 -5.83
C TYR A 80 -7.61 -1.31 -6.25
N ALA A 81 -7.55 -2.48 -6.88
CA ALA A 81 -8.75 -3.26 -7.16
C ALA A 81 -9.43 -3.61 -5.82
N GLY A 82 -10.42 -2.80 -5.42
CA GLY A 82 -11.27 -3.07 -4.27
C GLY A 82 -11.03 -2.26 -3.00
N ILE A 83 -10.70 -0.95 -3.08
CA ILE A 83 -11.01 -0.09 -1.92
C ILE A 83 -12.53 0.07 -1.87
N SER A 84 -13.24 -0.79 -1.13
CA SER A 84 -14.69 -0.66 -0.98
C SER A 84 -15.03 0.35 0.12
N ASP A 85 -14.39 0.26 1.28
CA ASP A 85 -14.74 1.08 2.45
C ASP A 85 -13.53 1.39 3.33
N VAL A 86 -13.42 2.65 3.76
CA VAL A 86 -12.46 3.16 4.74
C VAL A 86 -13.18 3.36 6.05
N ARG A 87 -12.62 2.81 7.14
CA ARG A 87 -13.15 3.07 8.49
C ARG A 87 -12.64 4.42 8.96
N VAL A 88 -13.56 5.29 9.36
CA VAL A 88 -13.27 6.60 9.94
C VAL A 88 -13.66 6.56 11.42
N GLU A 89 -12.74 6.95 12.30
CA GLU A 89 -12.98 7.10 13.74
C GLU A 89 -13.25 8.56 14.12
N SER A 90 -13.96 8.78 15.22
CA SER A 90 -14.32 10.13 15.69
C SER A 90 -13.13 11.03 16.00
N SER A 91 -11.96 10.43 16.22
CA SER A 91 -10.66 11.12 16.37
C SER A 91 -10.13 11.74 15.06
N GLY A 92 -10.78 11.46 13.92
CA GLY A 92 -10.31 11.78 12.58
C GLY A 92 -9.27 10.77 12.06
N MET A 93 -9.09 9.63 12.71
CA MET A 93 -8.21 8.54 12.23
C MET A 93 -8.94 7.74 11.15
N LEU A 94 -8.24 7.49 10.04
CA LEU A 94 -8.73 6.68 8.93
C LEU A 94 -7.92 5.39 8.82
N HIS A 95 -8.63 4.29 8.59
CA HIS A 95 -8.07 2.97 8.40
C HIS A 95 -8.53 2.40 7.07
N CYS A 96 -7.58 2.22 6.15
CA CYS A 96 -7.79 1.57 4.87
C CYS A 96 -7.00 0.27 4.82
N THR A 97 -7.63 -0.79 4.32
CA THR A 97 -6.97 -2.07 4.09
C THR A 97 -7.28 -2.52 2.69
N VAL A 98 -6.24 -2.79 1.90
CA VAL A 98 -6.37 -3.24 0.52
C VAL A 98 -5.71 -4.60 0.36
N ARG A 99 -6.36 -5.50 -0.39
CA ARG A 99 -5.73 -6.74 -0.81
C ARG A 99 -4.76 -6.43 -1.93
N LEU A 100 -3.55 -6.95 -1.81
CA LEU A 100 -2.49 -6.71 -2.77
C LEU A 100 -1.81 -8.03 -3.12
N SER A 101 -1.60 -8.27 -4.41
CA SER A 101 -0.80 -9.36 -4.95
C SER A 101 0.11 -8.74 -6.01
N GLN A 102 1.41 -8.80 -5.81
CA GLN A 102 2.39 -8.14 -6.67
C GLN A 102 3.46 -9.12 -7.08
N LYS A 103 3.68 -9.18 -8.39
CA LYS A 103 4.83 -9.84 -8.99
C LYS A 103 5.97 -8.83 -9.01
N ILE A 104 7.16 -9.24 -8.59
CA ILE A 104 8.35 -8.39 -8.47
C ILE A 104 9.49 -9.14 -9.14
N PHE A 105 10.22 -8.46 -10.01
CA PHE A 105 11.45 -9.04 -10.56
C PHE A 105 12.50 -9.13 -9.45
N CYS A 106 13.07 -10.32 -9.27
CA CYS A 106 14.11 -10.59 -8.29
C CYS A 106 15.23 -11.34 -8.97
N GLU A 107 16.42 -10.74 -9.04
CA GLU A 107 17.59 -11.38 -9.66
C GLU A 107 18.02 -12.59 -8.84
N MET A 108 17.69 -13.79 -9.32
CA MET A 108 17.94 -15.03 -8.59
C MET A 108 19.33 -15.58 -8.86
N ASN A 109 19.97 -16.11 -7.83
CA ASN A 109 21.29 -16.73 -7.91
C ASN A 109 21.22 -18.23 -7.61
N PHE A 110 21.40 -19.07 -8.64
CA PHE A 110 21.30 -20.52 -8.55
C PHE A 110 22.63 -21.26 -8.30
N GLN A 111 23.69 -20.56 -7.87
CA GLN A 111 25.02 -21.15 -7.69
C GLN A 111 25.06 -22.32 -6.69
N ARG A 112 24.13 -22.37 -5.73
CA ARG A 112 24.06 -23.40 -4.68
C ARG A 112 22.73 -24.16 -4.66
N TRP A 113 21.99 -24.16 -5.76
CA TRP A 113 20.71 -24.85 -5.85
C TRP A 113 20.85 -26.33 -5.43
N PRO A 114 19.96 -26.91 -4.59
CA PRO A 114 18.71 -26.33 -4.05
C PRO A 114 18.84 -25.69 -2.66
N PHE A 115 20.06 -25.42 -2.18
CA PHE A 115 20.35 -24.85 -0.84
C PHE A 115 20.84 -23.40 -0.92
N ASP A 116 20.39 -22.69 -1.94
CA ASP A 116 20.65 -21.29 -2.21
C ASP A 116 19.81 -20.35 -1.32
N THR A 117 20.08 -19.05 -1.39
CA THR A 117 19.36 -18.02 -0.63
C THR A 117 19.16 -16.83 -1.55
N GLN A 118 17.91 -16.40 -1.69
CA GLN A 118 17.51 -15.32 -2.58
C GLN A 118 17.20 -14.03 -1.81
N PHE A 119 17.62 -12.89 -2.35
CA PHE A 119 17.41 -11.57 -1.76
C PHE A 119 16.53 -10.71 -2.69
N CYS A 120 15.24 -10.64 -2.40
CA CYS A 120 14.28 -9.88 -3.18
C CYS A 120 13.87 -8.59 -2.46
N ASN A 121 14.06 -7.45 -3.13
CA ASN A 121 13.74 -6.14 -2.56
C ASN A 121 12.35 -5.68 -2.99
N VAL A 122 11.57 -5.18 -2.02
CA VAL A 122 10.23 -4.63 -2.24
C VAL A 122 10.25 -3.15 -1.92
N LEU A 123 9.89 -2.31 -2.89
CA LEU A 123 9.85 -0.86 -2.74
C LEU A 123 8.41 -0.36 -2.64
N LEU A 124 8.10 0.29 -1.51
CA LEU A 124 6.83 0.96 -1.25
C LEU A 124 7.08 2.47 -1.19
N GLY A 125 6.42 3.23 -2.05
CA GLY A 125 6.66 4.67 -2.15
C GLY A 125 5.44 5.46 -2.65
N LYS A 126 5.60 6.78 -2.72
CA LYS A 126 4.64 7.64 -3.44
C LYS A 126 4.99 7.63 -4.92
N SER A 127 3.99 7.67 -5.79
CA SER A 127 4.24 7.70 -7.25
C SER A 127 5.09 8.88 -7.70
N VAL A 128 5.00 10.03 -7.01
CA VAL A 128 5.67 11.27 -7.41
C VAL A 128 7.17 11.24 -7.08
N SER A 129 7.60 10.58 -6.00
CA SER A 129 9.01 10.57 -5.57
C SER A 129 9.94 9.77 -6.51
N MET A 130 9.43 8.82 -7.29
CA MET A 130 10.27 8.06 -8.23
C MET A 130 10.52 8.79 -9.55
N HIS A 131 9.77 9.84 -9.90
CA HIS A 131 10.05 10.62 -11.11
C HIS A 131 11.32 11.47 -10.96
N GLU A 132 11.64 11.89 -9.73
CA GLU A 132 12.85 12.65 -9.41
C GLU A 132 14.09 11.75 -9.29
N ASP A 133 13.96 10.55 -8.72
CA ASP A 133 15.08 9.59 -8.62
C ASP A 133 15.53 9.02 -9.97
N ARG A 134 14.63 8.96 -10.97
CA ARG A 134 14.99 8.56 -12.35
C ARG A 134 15.70 9.66 -13.14
N ALA A 135 15.60 10.91 -12.70
CA ALA A 135 16.29 12.05 -13.31
C ALA A 135 17.72 12.26 -12.74
N LEU A 136 18.11 11.48 -11.73
CA LEU A 136 19.42 11.51 -11.08
C LEU A 136 20.32 10.33 -11.48
N LYS A 137 20.02 9.65 -12.59
CA LYS A 137 20.94 8.70 -13.25
C LYS A 137 21.22 9.14 -14.67
#